data_AF-A0A7C3MU29-F1
#
_entry.id   AF-A0A7C3MU29-F1
#
_cell.length_a   1.000
_cell.length_b   1.000
_cell.length_c   1.000
_cell.angle_alpha   90.00
_cell.angle_beta   90.00
_cell.angle_gamma   90.00
#
_symmetry.space_group_name_H-M   'P 1'
#
loop_
_entity.id
_entity.type
_entity.pdbx_description
1 polymer ?
#
loop_
_entity_poly.entity_id
_entity_poly.type
_entity_poly.pdbx_seq_one_letter_code
_entity_poly.pdbx_strand_id
1 'polypeptide(L)' 'DGGIEMCELRIDLERAIARLTPKQRLALSLWLQGYTQEEIGQRMGIAQKNVHMLLWRALERLKGIFSRDFEL' A
#
# COMPACT_ATOMS: atom_id res chain seq x y z
N ASP A 1 7.58 25.85 8.96
CA ASP A 1 6.66 24.77 9.40
C ASP A 1 6.54 23.57 8.46
N GLY A 2 6.57 23.70 7.13
CA GLY A 2 6.43 22.53 6.22
C GLY A 2 7.51 21.42 6.32
N GLY A 3 8.64 21.67 6.99
CA GLY A 3 9.65 20.64 7.26
C GLY A 3 9.23 19.64 8.35
N ILE A 4 8.39 20.06 9.30
CA ILE A 4 7.90 19.20 10.39
C ILE A 4 6.78 18.31 9.85
N GLU A 5 5.83 18.89 9.09
CA GLU A 5 4.71 18.16 8.46
C GLU A 5 5.19 17.03 7.55
N MET A 6 6.23 17.25 6.75
CA MET A 6 6.81 16.21 5.89
C MET A 6 7.44 15.06 6.68
N CYS A 7 8.08 15.36 7.82
CA CYS A 7 8.65 14.34 8.70
C CYS A 7 7.55 13.49 9.35
N GLU A 8 6.46 14.11 9.79
CA GLU A 8 5.31 13.41 10.38
C GLU A 8 4.64 12.48 9.36
N LEU A 9 4.37 12.96 8.14
CA LEU A 9 3.82 12.14 7.05
C LEU A 9 4.71 10.93 6.74
N ARG A 10 6.04 11.13 6.71
CA ARG A 10 7.00 10.02 6.48
C ARG A 10 6.95 8.98 7.58
N ILE A 11 6.92 9.40 8.85
CA ILE A 11 6.86 8.51 10.01
C ILE A 11 5.56 7.69 9.98
N ASP A 12 4.44 8.32 9.67
CA ASP A 12 3.17 7.62 9.62
C ASP A 12 3.09 6.66 8.43
N LEU A 13 3.61 7.04 7.27
CA LEU A 13 3.74 6.14 6.12
C LEU A 13 4.59 4.90 6.45
N GLU A 14 5.75 5.09 7.08
CA GLU A 14 6.60 3.99 7.52
C GLU A 14 5.85 3.04 8.48
N ARG A 15 5.08 3.59 9.42
CA ARG A 15 4.26 2.80 10.35
C ARG A 15 3.15 2.01 9.65
N ALA A 16 2.44 2.57 8.68
CA ALA A 16 1.42 1.78 7.97
C ALA A 16 2.02 0.73 7.05
N ILE A 17 3.14 1.03 6.37
CA ILE A 17 3.86 0.02 5.59
C ILE A 17 4.33 -1.13 6.49
N ALA A 18 4.79 -0.83 7.71
CA ALA A 18 5.18 -1.86 8.68
C ALA A 18 4.01 -2.78 9.10
N ARG A 19 2.77 -2.28 9.08
CA ARG A 19 1.53 -3.04 9.36
C ARG A 19 1.03 -3.87 8.18
N LEU A 20 1.64 -3.76 7.00
CA LEU A 20 1.32 -4.63 5.87
C LEU A 20 1.91 -6.02 6.09
N THR A 21 1.12 -7.06 5.81
CA THR A 21 1.65 -8.43 5.76
C THR A 21 2.67 -8.55 4.63
N PRO A 22 3.58 -9.54 4.68
CA PRO A 22 4.55 -9.75 3.60
C PRO A 22 3.91 -9.88 2.22
N LYS A 23 2.74 -10.56 2.12
CA LYS A 23 2.00 -10.72 0.87
C LYS A 23 1.38 -9.42 0.37
N GLN A 24 0.83 -8.60 1.27
CA GLN A 24 0.28 -7.29 0.92
C GLN A 24 1.39 -6.34 0.43
N ARG A 25 2.53 -6.35 1.12
CA ARG A 25 3.70 -5.55 0.78
C ARG A 25 4.27 -5.93 -0.58
N LEU A 26 4.40 -7.23 -0.86
CA LEU A 26 4.87 -7.74 -2.14
C LEU A 26 3.89 -7.41 -3.29
N ALA A 27 2.59 -7.60 -3.08
CA ALA A 27 1.59 -7.23 -4.08
C ALA A 27 1.62 -5.74 -4.39
N LEU A 28 1.69 -4.89 -3.35
CA LEU A 28 1.80 -3.44 -3.49
C LEU A 28 3.09 -3.01 -4.19
N SER A 29 4.23 -3.62 -3.84
CA SER A 29 5.51 -3.27 -4.48
C SER A 29 5.54 -3.61 -5.96
N LEU A 30 4.95 -4.74 -6.36
CA LEU A 30 4.83 -5.11 -7.77
C LEU A 30 3.85 -4.19 -8.51
N TRP A 31 2.73 -3.84 -7.90
CA TRP A 31 1.79 -2.89 -8.49
C TRP A 31 2.42 -1.50 -8.72
N LEU A 32 3.22 -1.01 -7.76
CA LEU A 32 3.98 0.25 -7.91
C LEU A 32 5.05 0.19 -9.02
N GLN A 33 5.54 -1.00 -9.36
CA GLN A 33 6.45 -1.22 -10.49
C GLN A 33 5.71 -1.28 -11.84
N GLY A 34 4.37 -1.17 -11.85
CA GLY A 34 3.55 -1.15 -13.05
C GLY A 34 2.96 -2.51 -13.47
N TYR A 35 3.15 -3.57 -12.68
CA TYR A 35 2.54 -4.87 -13.00
C TYR A 35 1.03 -4.84 -12.82
N THR A 36 0.32 -5.50 -13.74
CA THR A 36 -1.13 -5.75 -13.63
C THR A 36 -1.43 -6.76 -12.53
N GLN A 37 -2.67 -6.77 -12.02
CA GLN A 37 -3.07 -7.73 -10.98
C GLN A 37 -2.99 -9.20 -11.46
N GLU A 38 -3.15 -9.42 -12.77
CA GLU A 38 -3.02 -10.74 -13.38
C GLU A 38 -1.56 -11.21 -13.41
N GLU A 39 -0.63 -10.37 -13.87
CA GLU A 39 0.81 -10.66 -13.85
C GLU A 39 1.34 -10.85 -12.42
N ILE A 40 0.84 -10.05 -11.47
CA ILE A 40 1.16 -10.22 -10.04
C ILE A 40 0.66 -11.57 -9.54
N GLY A 41 -0.54 -11.99 -9.93
CA GLY A 41 -1.11 -13.28 -9.57
C GLY A 41 -0.25 -14.43 -10.07
N GLN A 42 0.17 -14.37 -11.33
CA GLN A 42 1.08 -15.33 -11.94
C GLN A 42 2.43 -15.40 -11.19
N ARG A 43 3.03 -14.24 -10.86
CA ARG A 43 4.30 -14.16 -10.13
C ARG A 43 4.22 -14.68 -8.69
N MET A 44 3.10 -14.44 -8.02
CA MET A 44 2.88 -14.83 -6.64
C MET A 44 2.28 -16.24 -6.49
N GLY A 45 1.93 -16.91 -7.60
CA GLY A 45 1.27 -18.22 -7.58
C GLY A 45 -0.14 -18.20 -6.99
N ILE A 46 -0.88 -17.10 -7.16
CA ILE A 46 -2.25 -16.94 -6.63
C ILE A 46 -3.18 -16.36 -7.69
N ALA A 47 -4.49 -16.60 -7.55
CA ALA A 47 -5.48 -16.03 -8.45
C ALA A 47 -5.49 -14.49 -8.42
N GLN A 48 -5.78 -13.85 -9.56
CA GLN A 48 -5.90 -12.39 -9.69
C GLN A 48 -6.85 -11.77 -8.64
N LYS A 49 -7.97 -12.42 -8.33
CA LYS A 49 -8.91 -11.99 -7.27
C LYS A 49 -8.26 -11.91 -5.88
N ASN A 50 -7.29 -12.76 -5.59
CA ASN A 50 -6.58 -12.73 -4.31
C ASN A 50 -5.60 -11.56 -4.29
N VAL A 51 -4.99 -11.21 -5.43
CA VAL A 51 -4.17 -10.00 -5.58
C VAL A 51 -5.02 -8.75 -5.35
N HIS A 52 -6.20 -8.68 -5.96
CA HIS A 52 -7.16 -7.60 -5.73
C HIS A 52 -7.42 -7.39 -4.23
N MET A 53 -7.72 -8.47 -3.50
CA MET A 53 -7.95 -8.41 -2.06
C MET A 53 -6.71 -7.99 -1.25
N LEU A 54 -5.51 -8.42 -1.67
CA LEU A 54 -4.26 -7.99 -1.04
C LEU A 54 -4.02 -6.48 -1.23
N LEU A 55 -4.21 -5.97 -2.45
CA LEU A 55 -4.04 -4.55 -2.78
C LEU A 55 -5.09 -3.70 -2.08
N TRP A 56 -6.37 -4.09 -2.11
CA TRP A 56 -7.44 -3.37 -1.44
C TRP A 56 -7.16 -3.20 0.07
N ARG A 57 -6.82 -4.30 0.76
CA ARG A 57 -6.48 -4.26 2.20
C ARG A 57 -5.20 -3.47 2.48
N ALA A 58 -4.23 -3.47 1.56
CA ALA A 58 -3.03 -2.66 1.71
C ALA A 58 -3.36 -1.16 1.60
N LEU A 59 -4.15 -0.79 0.60
CA LEU A 59 -4.56 0.59 0.36
C LEU A 59 -5.48 1.11 1.47
N GLU A 60 -6.40 0.32 2.02
CA GLU A 60 -7.21 0.74 3.18
C GLU A 60 -6.36 1.10 4.40
N ARG A 61 -5.29 0.34 4.66
CA ARG A 61 -4.36 0.64 5.76
C ARG A 61 -3.55 1.91 5.52
N LEU A 62 -3.31 2.27 4.27
CA LEU A 62 -2.62 3.49 3.88
C LEU A 62 -3.56 4.70 3.86
N LYS A 63 -4.82 4.53 3.43
CA LYS A 63 -5.85 5.59 3.41
C LYS A 63 -6.09 6.19 4.79
N GLY A 64 -5.99 5.40 5.86
CA GLY A 64 -6.11 5.90 7.24
C GLY A 64 -5.05 6.95 7.62
N ILE A 65 -3.96 7.08 6.85
CA ILE A 65 -2.96 8.14 6.99
C ILE A 65 -3.36 9.35 6.15
N PHE A 66 -3.61 9.14 4.85
CA PHE A 66 -3.88 10.24 3.92
C PHE A 66 -5.20 10.97 4.17
N SER A 67 -6.20 10.31 4.77
CA SER A 67 -7.48 10.95 5.13
C SER A 67 -7.40 11.88 6.34
N ARG A 68 -6.27 11.96 7.07
CA ARG A 68 -6.08 12.97 8.11
C ARG A 68 -5.53 14.30 7.58
N ASP A 69 -4.88 14.27 6.42
CA ASP A 69 -4.14 15.44 5.90
C ASP A 69 -4.84 16.13 4.72
N PHE A 70 -5.88 15.53 4.15
CA PHE A 70 -6.66 16.11 3.06
C PHE A 70 -8.16 15.90 3.29
N GLU A 71 -8.82 16.90 3.89
CA GLU A 71 -10.23 17.17 3.60
C GLU A 71 -10.28 17.74 2.17
N LEU A 72 -11.02 17.06 1.27
CA LEU A 72 -11.39 17.56 -0.06
C LEU A 72 -12.84 18.03 -0.04
#